data_AF-A0A1J3GE05-F1
#
_entry.id   AF-A0A1J3GE05-F1
#
_cell.length_a   1.000
_cell.length_b   1.000
_cell.length_c   1.000
_cell.angle_alpha   90.00
_cell.angle_beta   90.00
_cell.angle_gamma   90.00
#
_symmetry.space_group_name_H-M   'P 1'
#
loop_
_entity.id
_entity.type
_entity.pdbx_description
1 polymer ?
#
loop_
_entity_poly.entity_id
_entity_poly.type
_entity_poly.pdbx_seq_one_letter_code
_entity_poly.pdbx_strand_id
1 'polypeptide(L)'
;DVSRAVDLLNSMLDRGCDPDVITCNTFLKILSEKSDSCEERRRFLEELVVRLLKRQRVYGACKIVEVMLDKYLTPKAATWEMIVPLICRPKKTNASIDKCWMNLCT
;
A
#
# COMPACT_ATOMS: atom_id res chain seq x y z
N ASP A 1 18.31 12.18 12.41
CA ASP A 1 19.10 11.21 11.62
C ASP A 1 18.15 10.23 10.93
N VAL A 2 18.27 10.09 9.61
CA VAL A 2 17.37 9.27 8.79
C VAL A 2 17.58 7.78 9.00
N SER A 3 18.81 7.33 9.30
CA SER A 3 19.08 5.92 9.57
C SER A 3 18.24 5.44 10.76
N ARG A 4 18.31 6.18 11.86
CA ARG A 4 17.54 5.88 13.08
C ARG A 4 16.02 5.88 12.86
N ALA A 5 15.53 6.75 11.98
CA ALA A 5 14.10 6.75 11.62
C ALA A 5 13.71 5.47 10.87
N VAL A 6 14.53 5.04 9.91
CA VAL A 6 14.32 3.77 9.19
C VAL A 6 14.37 2.57 10.14
N ASP A 7 15.31 2.56 11.08
CA ASP A 7 15.42 1.49 12.09
C ASP A 7 14.17 1.43 12.99
N LEU A 8 13.67 2.60 13.40
CA LEU A 8 12.43 2.68 14.17
C LEU A 8 11.23 2.17 13.37
N LEU A 9 11.10 2.58 12.10
CA LEU A 9 10.05 2.09 11.20
C LEU A 9 10.11 0.56 11.07
N ASN A 10 11.30 -0.01 10.87
CA ASN A 10 11.47 -1.46 10.81
C ASN A 10 11.03 -2.13 12.12
N SER A 11 11.42 -1.57 13.28
CA SER A 11 10.98 -2.10 14.59
C SER A 11 9.46 -2.02 14.78
N MET A 12 8.82 -0.95 14.30
CA MET A 12 7.35 -0.83 14.30
C MET A 12 6.72 -1.98 13.51
N LEU A 13 7.22 -2.23 12.29
CA LEU A 13 6.71 -3.31 11.45
C LEU A 13 6.88 -4.68 12.10
N ASP A 14 8.03 -4.94 12.73
CA ASP A 14 8.33 -6.21 13.41
C ASP A 14 7.49 -6.42 14.67
N ARG A 15 7.07 -5.35 15.32
CA ARG A 15 6.15 -5.37 16.48
C ARG A 15 4.67 -5.40 16.09
N GLY A 16 4.35 -5.46 14.80
CA GLY A 16 2.97 -5.46 14.35
C GLY A 16 2.29 -4.08 14.42
N CYS A 17 3.04 -2.99 14.37
CA CYS A 17 2.50 -1.62 14.23
C CYS A 17 2.50 -1.21 12.74
N ASP A 18 1.34 -0.80 12.22
CA ASP A 18 1.22 -0.38 10.81
C ASP A 18 1.54 1.10 10.73
N PRO A 19 2.36 1.55 9.76
CA PRO A 19 2.56 2.97 9.52
C PRO A 19 1.25 3.61 9.06
N ASP A 20 0.96 4.77 9.62
CA ASP A 20 -0.19 5.60 9.24
C ASP A 20 0.23 6.75 8.32
N VAL A 21 -0.74 7.58 7.93
CA VAL A 21 -0.51 8.75 7.07
C VAL A 21 0.50 9.73 7.66
N ILE A 22 0.52 9.91 8.97
CA ILE A 22 1.47 10.82 9.65
C ILE A 22 2.89 10.26 9.54
N THR A 23 3.05 8.95 9.80
CA THR A 23 4.32 8.25 9.65
C THR A 23 4.83 8.34 8.21
N CYS A 24 3.98 8.03 7.22
CA CYS A 24 4.34 8.13 5.81
C CYS A 24 4.72 9.56 5.41
N ASN A 25 3.93 10.56 5.76
CA ASN A 25 4.21 11.97 5.45
C ASN A 25 5.55 12.43 6.03
N THR A 26 5.92 11.93 7.21
CA THR A 26 7.21 12.24 7.84
C THR A 26 8.37 11.76 6.96
N PHE A 27 8.33 10.51 6.48
CA PHE A 27 9.36 9.99 5.56
C PHE A 27 9.34 10.68 4.20
N LEU A 28 8.16 10.96 3.65
CA LEU A 28 8.03 11.65 2.36
C LEU A 28 8.62 13.06 2.42
N LYS A 29 8.43 13.79 3.52
CA LYS A 29 9.05 15.11 3.74
C LYS A 29 10.58 15.01 3.76
N ILE A 30 11.13 14.07 4.52
CA ILE A 30 12.58 13.82 4.59
C ILE A 30 13.16 13.47 3.20
N LEU A 31 12.44 12.66 2.42
CA LEU A 31 12.87 12.30 1.07
C LEU A 31 12.87 13.51 0.15
N SER A 32 11.83 14.35 0.21
CA SER A 32 11.76 15.61 -0.55
C SER A 32 12.86 16.63 -0.20
N GLU A 33 13.32 16.66 1.04
CA GLU A 33 14.45 17.51 1.46
C GLU A 33 15.79 17.01 0.89
N LYS A 34 15.92 15.71 0.60
CA LYS A 34 17.13 15.10 0.03
C LYS A 34 17.15 15.12 -1.49
N SER A 35 15.99 14.95 -2.12
CA SER A 35 15.80 15.00 -3.57
C SER A 35 14.32 15.28 -3.88
N ASP A 36 14.01 16.04 -4.92
CA ASP A 36 12.60 16.21 -5.35
C ASP A 36 12.11 15.03 -6.22
N SER A 37 12.68 13.84 -5.99
CA SER A 37 12.41 12.66 -6.81
C SER A 37 11.09 12.01 -6.40
N CYS A 38 10.03 12.27 -7.18
CA CYS A 38 8.78 11.52 -7.13
C CYS A 38 9.03 10.00 -7.13
N GLU A 39 10.03 9.54 -7.87
CA GLU A 39 10.38 8.12 -8.00
C GLU A 39 10.94 7.51 -6.72
N GLU A 40 11.72 8.25 -5.94
CA GLU A 40 12.22 7.79 -4.62
C GLU A 40 11.09 7.69 -3.61
N ARG A 41 10.22 8.71 -3.57
CA ARG A 41 9.02 8.73 -2.72
C ARG A 41 8.10 7.55 -3.04
N ARG A 42 7.82 7.34 -4.32
CA ARG A 42 7.02 6.22 -4.81
C ARG A 42 7.68 4.89 -4.42
N ARG A 43 8.96 4.69 -4.72
CA ARG A 43 9.71 3.47 -4.38
C ARG A 43 9.66 3.15 -2.88
N PHE A 44 9.78 4.15 -2.02
CA PHE A 44 9.69 3.96 -0.56
C PHE A 44 8.32 3.38 -0.15
N LEU A 45 7.22 3.95 -0.65
CA LEU A 45 5.87 3.48 -0.33
C LEU A 45 5.60 2.10 -0.94
N GLU A 46 6.06 1.82 -2.15
CA GLU A 46 5.96 0.51 -2.80
C GLU A 46 6.63 -0.59 -1.96
N GLU A 47 7.85 -0.33 -1.51
CA GLU A 47 8.60 -1.25 -0.67
C GLU A 47 7.90 -1.46 0.69
N LEU A 48 7.26 -0.41 1.23
CA LEU A 48 6.48 -0.52 2.45
C LEU A 48 5.24 -1.42 2.27
N VAL A 49 4.54 -1.30 1.14
CA VAL A 49 3.45 -2.22 0.76
C VAL A 49 3.95 -3.66 0.74
N VAL A 50 5.06 -3.93 0.03
CA VAL A 50 5.63 -5.29 -0.05
C VAL A 50 5.97 -5.84 1.33
N ARG A 51 6.60 -5.04 2.20
CA ARG A 51 6.96 -5.44 3.57
C ARG A 51 5.76 -5.78 4.43
N LEU A 52 4.65 -5.06 4.27
CA LEU A 52 3.39 -5.31 4.98
C LEU A 52 2.71 -6.57 4.46
N LEU A 53 2.65 -6.77 3.14
CA LEU A 53 2.08 -7.97 2.54
C LEU A 53 2.86 -9.24 2.93
N LYS A 54 4.20 -9.20 2.96
CA LYS A 54 5.04 -10.30 3.47
C LYS A 54 4.74 -10.66 4.93
N ARG A 55 4.23 -9.71 5.72
CA ARG A 55 3.81 -9.90 7.12
C ARG A 55 2.31 -10.23 7.25
N GLN A 56 1.62 -10.50 6.14
CA GLN A 56 0.17 -10.76 6.07
C GLN A 56 -0.70 -9.58 6.56
N ARG A 57 -0.17 -8.36 6.51
CA ARG A 57 -0.83 -7.13 6.99
C ARG A 57 -1.54 -6.42 5.85
N VAL A 58 -2.54 -7.08 5.27
CA VAL A 58 -3.23 -6.62 4.04
C VAL A 58 -3.90 -5.25 4.24
N TYR A 59 -4.53 -5.01 5.39
CA TYR A 59 -5.17 -3.72 5.67
C TYR A 59 -4.16 -2.56 5.73
N GLY A 60 -3.05 -2.74 6.45
CA GLY A 60 -1.96 -1.76 6.49
C GLY A 60 -1.41 -1.47 5.10
N ALA A 61 -1.16 -2.52 4.29
CA ALA A 61 -0.71 -2.36 2.91
C ALA A 61 -1.70 -1.54 2.05
N CYS A 62 -3.01 -1.77 2.20
CA CYS A 62 -4.03 -0.98 1.53
C CYS A 62 -4.01 0.49 1.97
N LYS A 63 -3.78 0.77 3.26
CA LYS A 63 -3.61 2.15 3.76
C LYS A 63 -2.39 2.84 3.15
N ILE A 64 -1.30 2.13 2.94
CA ILE A 64 -0.14 2.71 2.23
C ILE A 64 -0.51 3.05 0.78
N VAL A 65 -1.27 2.20 0.09
CA VAL A 65 -1.76 2.52 -1.27
C VAL A 65 -2.71 3.72 -1.28
N GLU A 66 -3.59 3.85 -0.29
CA GLU A 66 -4.41 5.06 -0.14
C GLU A 66 -3.53 6.32 -0.02
N VAL A 67 -2.45 6.27 0.77
CA VAL A 67 -1.47 7.37 0.88
C VAL A 67 -0.79 7.64 -0.46
N MET A 68 -0.40 6.61 -1.21
CA MET A 68 0.19 6.78 -2.54
C MET A 68 -0.74 7.55 -3.48
N LEU A 69 -2.02 7.19 -3.50
CA LEU A 69 -3.03 7.86 -4.33
C LEU A 69 -3.29 9.31 -3.88
N ASP A 70 -3.39 9.56 -2.57
CA ASP A 70 -3.53 10.92 -2.00
C ASP A 70 -2.35 11.84 -2.35
N LYS A 71 -1.16 11.28 -2.52
CA LYS A 71 0.06 12.01 -2.92
C LYS A 71 0.32 12.02 -4.41
N TYR A 72 -0.64 11.57 -5.23
CA TYR A 72 -0.51 11.47 -6.69
C TYR A 72 0.72 10.63 -7.12
N LEU A 73 1.12 9.67 -6.28
CA LEU A 73 2.19 8.72 -6.54
C LEU A 73 1.55 7.43 -7.08
N THR A 74 1.40 7.32 -8.39
CA THR A 74 0.73 6.17 -9.01
C THR A 74 1.42 4.84 -8.64
N PRO A 75 0.72 3.88 -7.99
CA PRO A 75 1.29 2.57 -7.72
C PRO A 75 1.56 1.80 -9.01
N LYS A 76 2.64 1.01 -9.02
CA LYS A 76 2.98 0.13 -10.15
C LYS A 76 1.94 -0.98 -10.33
N ALA A 77 1.84 -1.47 -11.57
CA ALA A 77 0.99 -2.63 -11.91
C ALA A 77 1.24 -3.82 -10.97
N ALA A 78 2.50 -4.15 -10.68
CA ALA A 78 2.86 -5.22 -9.76
C ALA A 78 2.23 -5.07 -8.35
N THR A 79 2.06 -3.84 -7.87
CA THR A 79 1.46 -3.56 -6.56
C THR A 79 -0.03 -3.84 -6.57
N TRP A 80 -0.71 -3.51 -7.66
CA TRP A 80 -2.11 -3.87 -7.89
C TRP A 80 -2.29 -5.38 -8.04
N GLU A 81 -1.42 -6.04 -8.79
CA GLU A 81 -1.42 -7.51 -8.96
C GLU A 81 -1.30 -8.24 -7.62
N MET A 82 -0.55 -7.70 -6.66
CA MET A 82 -0.45 -8.25 -5.32
C MET A 82 -1.70 -7.99 -4.46
N ILE A 83 -2.22 -6.75 -4.45
CA ILE A 83 -3.28 -6.35 -3.52
C ILE A 83 -4.66 -6.80 -3.97
N VAL A 84 -4.98 -6.64 -5.26
CA VAL A 84 -6.34 -6.87 -5.79
C VAL A 84 -6.85 -8.29 -5.45
N PRO A 85 -6.09 -9.38 -5.63
CA PRO A 85 -6.57 -10.72 -5.27
C PRO A 85 -6.80 -10.93 -3.77
N LEU A 86 -6.11 -10.16 -2.92
CA LEU A 86 -6.22 -10.26 -1.46
C LEU A 86 -7.49 -9.57 -0.93
N ILE A 87 -7.91 -8.48 -1.58
CA ILE A 87 -9.11 -7.72 -1.20
C ILE A 87 -10.36 -8.18 -1.96
N CYS A 88 -10.23 -8.39 -3.27
CA CYS A 88 -11.30 -8.87 -4.11
C CYS A 88 -11.26 -10.39 -4.04
N ARG A 89 -12.05 -10.99 -3.14
CA ARG A 89 -12.21 -12.45 -3.10
C ARG A 89 -12.81 -12.90 -4.43
N PRO A 90 -12.03 -13.40 -5.41
CA PRO A 90 -12.47 -13.44 -6.81
C PRO A 90 -13.70 -14.31 -6.97
N LYS A 91 -13.79 -15.40 -6.19
CA LYS A 91 -14.96 -16.29 -6.16
C LYS A 91 -16.25 -15.59 -5.70
N LYS A 92 -16.18 -14.70 -4.71
CA LYS A 92 -17.35 -13.98 -4.19
C LYS A 92 -17.76 -12.82 -5.09
N THR A 93 -16.78 -12.09 -5.62
CA THR A 93 -17.03 -11.01 -6.58
C THR A 93 -17.58 -11.56 -7.89
N ASN A 94 -16.99 -12.62 -8.44
CA ASN A 94 -17.49 -13.25 -9.66
C ASN A 94 -18.89 -13.84 -9.46
N ALA A 95 -19.13 -14.55 -8.35
CA ALA A 95 -20.49 -15.04 -8.05
C ALA A 95 -21.53 -13.91 -7.94
N SER A 96 -21.13 -12.72 -7.45
CA SER A 96 -22.02 -11.56 -7.37
C SER A 96 -22.26 -10.94 -8.75
N ILE A 97 -21.21 -10.86 -9.59
CA ILE A 97 -21.29 -10.39 -10.98
C ILE A 97 -22.18 -11.32 -11.81
N ASP A 98 -21.95 -12.63 -11.72
CA ASP A 98 -22.72 -13.66 -12.41
C ASP A 98 -24.20 -13.60 -12.02
N LYS A 99 -24.49 -13.41 -10.72
CA LYS A 99 -25.87 -13.23 -10.24
C LYS A 99 -26.54 -11.99 -10.83
N CYS A 100 -25.82 -10.87 -10.93
CA CYS A 100 -26.35 -9.66 -11.56
C CYS A 100 -26.62 -9.88 -13.05
N TRP A 101 -25.75 -10.61 -13.76
CA TRP A 101 -25.98 -10.95 -15.17
C TRP A 101 -27.20 -11.85 -15.36
N MET A 102 -27.39 -12.87 -14.52
CA MET A 102 -28.56 -13.74 -14.60
C MET A 102 -29.87 -12.97 -14.43
N ASN A 103 -29.89 -11.96 -13.55
CA ASN A 103 -31.07 -11.12 -13.32
C ASN A 103 -31.33 -10.10 -14.45
N LEU A 104 -30.33 -9.77 -15.28
CA LEU A 104 -30.47 -8.87 -16.43
C LEU A 104 -30.96 -9.59 -17.69
N CYS A 105 -30.81 -10.92 -17.74
CA CYS A 105 -31.23 -11.76 -18.87
C CYS A 105 -32.64 -12.38 -18.68
N THR A 106 -33.35 -12.05 -17.61
CA THR A 106 -34.75 -12.42 -17.31
C THR A 106 -35.64 -11.19 -17.33
#